data_AF-X0ZTY8-F1
#
_entry.id   AF-X0ZTY8-F1
#
_cell.length_a   1.000
_cell.length_b   1.000
_cell.length_c   1.000
_cell.angle_alpha   90.00
_cell.angle_beta   90.00
_cell.angle_gamma   90.00
#
_symmetry.space_group_name_H-M   'P 1'
#
loop_
_entity.id
_entity.type
_entity.pdbx_description
1 polymer ?
#
loop_
_entity_poly.entity_id
_entity_poly.type
_entity_poly.pdbx_seq_one_letter_code
_entity_poly.pdbx_strand_id
1 'polypeptide(L)'
;HNFKKIKEMNIEISPIEATLFALGIYEDTGSLTFSTTTVDDINSISYLFDKGIKLKVVANFINIGLSLTQKKLLNKLLLSSKEIFCKGIRINMAKAEVKNYTEGLALLTHRLIEIENSDVFFTIVKMVERIYVVGRSRINSVDVDEILKELGGGGHFQAASAVVKDLSLDELEKKLIGILERKVEVGIVAKNIMSSPVKTVNTSASIEETKKILLRYGHNGIPVVEEGELKGIITMQEVNRAKQHGLGKELVSKYMSNQIISVKLKTPLTEIQELMINYDIGRTLVVNQENKLVGIITRTDLIRNLYGEGHIPKRSFSTYIKTSSKIERKRQIELIEKIFPKRVQNIINKIGEIGDKLNFPVFIVGGVVRDLFLGIENYDI
;
A
#
# COMPACT_ATOMS: atom_id res chain seq x y z
N HIS A 1 16.21 21.37 -15.18
CA HIS A 1 17.49 22.00 -14.79
C HIS A 1 17.75 23.35 -15.49
N ASN A 2 17.55 23.47 -16.81
CA ASN A 2 17.74 24.75 -17.54
C ASN A 2 16.77 25.86 -17.10
N PHE A 3 15.52 25.51 -16.77
CA PHE A 3 14.52 26.49 -16.30
C PHE A 3 14.91 27.19 -14.97
N LYS A 4 15.57 26.49 -14.04
CA LYS A 4 16.09 27.09 -12.79
C LYS A 4 17.11 28.18 -13.09
N LYS A 5 18.06 27.92 -14.01
CA LYS A 5 19.05 28.92 -14.43
C LYS A 5 18.41 30.14 -15.08
N ILE A 6 17.37 29.94 -15.90
CA ILE A 6 16.63 31.05 -16.52
C ILE A 6 15.92 31.92 -15.46
N LYS A 7 15.35 31.28 -14.43
CA LYS A 7 14.73 31.98 -13.29
C LYS A 7 15.77 32.74 -12.45
N GLU A 8 16.95 32.15 -12.22
CA GLU A 8 18.05 32.78 -11.49
C GLU A 8 18.69 33.95 -12.25
N MET A 9 18.72 33.88 -13.59
CA MET A 9 19.23 34.93 -14.47
C MET A 9 18.21 36.04 -14.77
N ASN A 10 16.99 35.94 -14.21
CA ASN A 10 15.91 36.92 -14.36
C ASN A 10 15.59 37.30 -15.82
N ILE A 11 15.71 36.32 -16.72
CA ILE A 11 15.44 36.51 -18.15
C ILE A 11 13.92 36.63 -18.34
N GLU A 12 13.48 37.64 -19.10
CA GLU A 12 12.08 37.75 -19.49
C GLU A 12 11.68 36.57 -20.39
N ILE A 13 10.56 35.94 -20.06
CA ILE A 13 10.02 34.79 -20.79
C ILE A 13 8.68 35.20 -21.37
N SER A 14 8.52 35.02 -22.67
CA SER A 14 7.25 35.25 -23.37
C SER A 14 6.21 34.18 -22.99
N PRO A 15 4.90 34.44 -23.17
CA PRO A 15 3.86 33.44 -22.93
C PRO A 15 4.03 32.14 -23.75
N ILE A 16 4.66 32.24 -24.93
CA ILE A 16 4.93 31.08 -25.79
C ILE A 16 6.04 30.22 -25.19
N GLU A 17 7.17 30.82 -24.81
CA GLU A 17 8.27 30.12 -24.16
C GLU A 17 7.84 29.55 -22.81
N ALA A 18 7.03 30.28 -22.05
CA ALA A 18 6.46 29.80 -20.80
C ALA A 18 5.61 28.54 -21.02
N THR A 19 4.81 28.52 -22.09
CA THR A 19 3.99 27.35 -22.48
C THR A 19 4.87 26.16 -22.87
N LEU A 20 5.99 26.38 -23.57
CA LEU A 20 6.96 25.33 -23.92
C LEU A 20 7.67 24.76 -22.69
N PHE A 21 8.07 25.60 -21.73
CA PHE A 21 8.63 25.12 -20.46
C PHE A 21 7.62 24.33 -19.65
N ALA A 22 6.37 24.78 -19.61
CA ALA A 22 5.30 24.07 -18.92
C ALA A 22 5.09 22.68 -19.53
N LEU A 23 5.13 22.56 -20.86
CA LEU A 23 4.99 21.28 -21.55
C LEU A 23 6.03 20.25 -21.09
N GLY A 24 7.31 20.62 -21.03
CA GLY A 24 8.36 19.73 -20.54
C GLY A 24 8.16 19.32 -19.08
N ILE A 25 7.79 20.25 -18.19
CA ILE A 25 7.55 19.93 -16.77
C ILE A 25 6.33 19.01 -16.62
N TYR A 26 5.23 19.28 -17.32
CA TYR A 26 4.04 18.43 -17.26
C TYR A 26 4.31 17.04 -17.87
N GLU A 27 5.16 16.92 -18.88
CA GLU A 27 5.57 15.63 -19.44
C GLU A 27 6.43 14.83 -18.44
N ASP A 28 7.48 15.44 -17.89
CA ASP A 28 8.41 14.81 -16.95
C ASP A 28 7.74 14.38 -15.64
N THR A 29 6.69 15.08 -15.22
CA THR A 29 5.98 14.82 -13.95
C THR A 29 4.71 13.99 -14.13
N GLY A 30 4.36 13.59 -15.35
CA GLY A 30 3.10 12.88 -15.61
C GLY A 30 1.89 13.74 -15.22
N SER A 31 1.92 15.02 -15.59
CA SER A 31 0.97 16.02 -15.13
C SER A 31 0.89 16.14 -13.60
N LEU A 32 2.06 16.19 -12.96
CA LEU A 32 2.24 16.31 -11.52
C LEU A 32 1.76 15.10 -10.69
N THR A 33 1.65 13.92 -11.31
CA THR A 33 1.14 12.70 -10.65
C THR A 33 2.24 11.68 -10.33
N PHE A 34 3.42 11.79 -10.93
CA PHE A 34 4.53 10.86 -10.67
C PHE A 34 5.11 11.06 -9.27
N SER A 35 5.54 9.97 -8.63
CA SER A 35 6.14 9.98 -7.28
C SER A 35 7.48 10.72 -7.21
N THR A 36 8.12 10.96 -8.35
CA THR A 36 9.33 11.77 -8.50
C THR A 36 9.06 13.27 -8.57
N THR A 37 7.79 13.70 -8.64
CA THR A 37 7.39 15.11 -8.69
C THR A 37 7.79 15.82 -7.40
N THR A 38 8.42 16.98 -7.51
CA THR A 38 8.92 17.77 -6.38
C THR A 38 8.16 19.08 -6.20
N VAL A 39 8.33 19.70 -5.03
CA VAL A 39 7.79 21.04 -4.75
C VAL A 39 8.35 22.08 -5.73
N ASP A 40 9.57 21.89 -6.23
CA ASP A 40 10.19 22.77 -7.21
C ASP A 40 9.47 22.74 -8.56
N ASP A 41 8.94 21.59 -8.97
CA ASP A 41 8.18 21.45 -10.21
C ASP A 41 6.86 22.24 -10.11
N ILE A 42 6.18 22.14 -8.96
CA ILE A 42 4.96 22.89 -8.66
C ILE A 42 5.24 24.40 -8.67
N ASN A 43 6.30 24.84 -7.99
CA ASN A 43 6.69 26.25 -7.96
C ASN A 43 7.09 26.78 -9.34
N SER A 44 7.67 25.91 -10.18
CA SER A 44 8.02 26.25 -11.56
C SER A 44 6.78 26.44 -12.41
N ILE A 45 5.82 25.53 -12.33
CA ILE A 45 4.52 25.67 -13.00
C ILE A 45 3.79 26.93 -12.53
N SER A 46 3.75 27.20 -11.22
CA SER A 46 3.14 28.40 -10.65
C SER A 46 3.72 29.69 -11.26
N TYR A 47 5.06 29.80 -11.31
CA TYR A 47 5.71 30.94 -11.95
C TYR A 47 5.38 31.06 -13.45
N LEU A 48 5.25 29.93 -14.15
CA LEU A 48 4.89 29.95 -15.57
C LEU A 48 3.44 30.41 -15.78
N PHE A 49 2.52 30.13 -14.85
CA PHE A 49 1.17 30.71 -14.85
C PHE A 49 1.20 32.24 -14.81
N ASP A 50 2.06 32.82 -13.98
CA ASP A 50 2.24 34.28 -13.91
C ASP A 50 2.75 34.86 -15.25
N LYS A 51 3.42 34.06 -16.08
CA LYS A 51 3.88 34.42 -17.44
C LYS A 51 2.86 34.12 -18.54
N GLY A 52 1.67 33.63 -18.20
CA GLY A 52 0.54 33.50 -19.13
C GLY A 52 0.54 32.23 -19.98
N ILE A 53 0.91 31.08 -19.40
CA ILE A 53 0.86 29.78 -20.11
C ILE A 53 -0.52 29.52 -20.74
N LYS A 54 -0.51 28.85 -21.89
CA LYS A 54 -1.73 28.36 -22.54
C LYS A 54 -1.93 26.88 -22.23
N LEU A 55 -2.64 26.57 -21.14
CA LEU A 55 -2.94 25.19 -20.74
C LEU A 55 -3.61 24.36 -21.84
N LYS A 56 -4.45 24.97 -22.69
CA LYS A 56 -5.06 24.27 -23.83
C LYS A 56 -4.00 23.72 -24.79
N VAL A 57 -2.92 24.46 -25.01
CA VAL A 57 -1.79 24.02 -25.83
C VAL A 57 -1.07 22.88 -25.11
N VAL A 58 -0.71 23.07 -23.84
CA VAL A 58 -0.07 22.04 -23.01
C VAL A 58 -0.88 20.73 -23.05
N ALA A 59 -2.19 20.79 -22.82
CA ALA A 59 -3.08 19.64 -22.84
C ALA A 59 -3.16 18.95 -24.21
N ASN A 60 -3.15 19.69 -25.31
CA ASN A 60 -3.20 19.12 -26.67
C ASN A 60 -1.93 18.33 -27.02
N PHE A 61 -0.78 18.74 -26.50
CA PHE A 61 0.49 18.07 -26.76
C PHE A 61 0.80 16.95 -25.76
N ILE A 62 0.28 17.01 -24.55
CA ILE A 62 0.41 15.91 -23.58
C ILE A 62 -0.60 14.79 -23.90
N ASN A 63 -1.84 15.16 -24.22
CA ASN A 63 -2.89 14.19 -24.55
C ASN A 63 -2.92 13.91 -26.05
N ILE A 64 -1.81 13.43 -26.61
CA ILE A 64 -1.82 12.87 -27.95
C ILE A 64 -2.73 11.65 -27.93
N GLY A 65 -3.91 11.77 -28.54
CA GLY A 65 -4.81 10.65 -28.74
C GLY A 65 -4.12 9.54 -29.53
N LEU A 66 -4.44 8.28 -29.23
CA LEU A 66 -3.84 7.15 -29.95
C LEU A 66 -4.22 7.21 -31.45
N SER A 67 -3.24 6.96 -32.31
CA SER A 67 -3.48 6.80 -33.74
C SER A 67 -4.39 5.60 -34.01
N LEU A 68 -4.98 5.51 -35.21
CA LEU A 68 -5.85 4.37 -35.56
C LEU A 68 -5.08 3.03 -35.49
N THR A 69 -3.79 3.01 -35.85
CA THR A 69 -2.95 1.81 -35.75
C THR A 69 -2.68 1.44 -34.29
N GLN A 70 -2.36 2.42 -33.45
CA GLN A 70 -2.18 2.22 -32.01
C GLN A 70 -3.46 1.75 -31.32
N LYS A 71 -4.63 2.30 -31.66
CA LYS A 71 -5.94 1.84 -31.14
C LYS A 71 -6.21 0.38 -31.49
N LYS A 72 -5.97 -0.01 -32.75
CA LYS A 72 -6.12 -1.40 -33.19
C LYS A 72 -5.15 -2.34 -32.45
N LEU A 73 -3.90 -1.93 -32.28
CA LEU A 73 -2.91 -2.72 -31.54
C LEU A 73 -3.28 -2.83 -30.05
N LEU A 74 -3.67 -1.74 -29.41
CA LEU A 74 -4.12 -1.73 -28.02
C LEU A 74 -5.29 -2.71 -27.81
N ASN A 75 -6.30 -2.68 -28.69
CA ASN A 75 -7.44 -3.60 -28.60
C ASN A 75 -7.01 -5.07 -28.72
N LYS A 76 -6.08 -5.39 -29.64
CA LYS A 76 -5.52 -6.74 -29.74
C LYS A 76 -4.79 -7.15 -28.45
N LEU A 77 -4.00 -6.25 -27.89
CA LEU A 77 -3.24 -6.51 -26.66
C LEU A 77 -4.17 -6.73 -25.46
N LEU A 78 -5.20 -5.89 -25.29
CA LEU A 78 -6.23 -6.07 -24.25
C LEU A 78 -6.88 -7.44 -24.33
N LEU A 79 -7.35 -7.86 -25.51
CA LEU A 79 -7.98 -9.17 -25.70
C LEU A 79 -7.03 -10.36 -25.50
N SER A 80 -5.73 -10.14 -25.61
CA SER A 80 -4.70 -11.17 -25.44
C SER A 80 -4.07 -11.20 -24.05
N SER A 81 -4.43 -10.25 -23.17
CA SER A 81 -3.85 -10.08 -21.85
C SER A 81 -4.10 -11.33 -21.01
N LYS A 82 -3.05 -11.83 -20.35
CA LYS A 82 -3.10 -12.96 -19.42
C LYS A 82 -2.36 -12.60 -18.15
N GLU A 83 -3.00 -12.82 -17.01
CA GLU A 83 -2.39 -12.66 -15.70
C GLU A 83 -1.66 -13.95 -15.30
N ILE A 84 -0.48 -13.78 -14.71
CA ILE A 84 0.35 -14.85 -14.13
C ILE A 84 0.76 -14.38 -12.73
N PHE A 85 0.65 -15.28 -11.75
CA PHE A 85 1.17 -15.05 -10.41
C PHE A 85 2.57 -15.65 -10.29
N CYS A 86 3.58 -14.81 -10.05
CA CYS A 86 4.95 -15.26 -9.81
C CYS A 86 5.41 -14.76 -8.43
N LYS A 87 5.67 -15.69 -7.50
CA LYS A 87 6.15 -15.38 -6.12
C LYS A 87 5.31 -14.31 -5.40
N GLY A 88 3.99 -14.34 -5.62
CA GLY A 88 3.02 -13.41 -5.02
C GLY A 88 2.88 -12.07 -5.73
N ILE A 89 3.48 -11.90 -6.91
CA ILE A 89 3.41 -10.68 -7.74
C ILE A 89 2.49 -10.95 -8.94
N ARG A 90 1.60 -9.99 -9.24
CA ARG A 90 0.70 -10.05 -10.41
C ARG A 90 1.40 -9.52 -11.64
N ILE A 91 1.72 -10.42 -12.56
CA ILE A 91 2.41 -10.11 -13.81
C ILE A 91 1.46 -10.39 -14.96
N ASN A 92 1.12 -9.36 -15.75
CA ASN A 92 0.33 -9.54 -16.96
C ASN A 92 1.21 -9.57 -18.19
N MET A 93 0.85 -10.41 -19.16
CA MET A 93 1.47 -10.48 -20.47
C MET A 93 0.43 -10.39 -21.57
N ALA A 94 0.69 -9.55 -22.57
CA ALA A 94 -0.15 -9.43 -23.76
C ALA A 94 0.67 -9.66 -25.03
N LYS A 95 0.08 -10.36 -26.00
CA LYS A 95 0.74 -10.75 -27.25
C LYS A 95 -0.06 -10.30 -28.46
N ALA A 96 0.62 -9.74 -29.46
CA ALA A 96 -0.03 -9.36 -30.70
C ALA A 96 0.89 -9.52 -31.92
N GLU A 97 0.29 -9.76 -33.07
CA GLU A 97 0.97 -9.69 -34.37
C GLU A 97 0.32 -8.62 -35.25
N VAL A 98 1.17 -7.78 -35.84
CA VAL A 98 0.78 -6.72 -36.78
C VAL A 98 1.71 -6.72 -37.99
N LYS A 99 1.12 -6.47 -39.17
CA LYS A 99 1.85 -6.50 -40.45
C LYS A 99 2.83 -5.32 -40.60
N ASN A 100 2.48 -4.17 -40.05
CA ASN A 100 3.24 -2.93 -40.17
C ASN A 100 3.81 -2.53 -38.83
N TYR A 101 4.96 -1.85 -38.87
CA TYR A 101 5.53 -1.23 -37.68
C TYR A 101 4.56 -0.21 -37.08
N THR A 102 4.40 -0.26 -35.76
CA THR A 102 3.55 0.67 -35.01
C THR A 102 4.39 1.28 -33.89
N GLU A 103 4.58 2.59 -33.96
CA GLU A 103 5.32 3.34 -32.94
C GLU A 103 4.56 3.45 -31.62
N GLY A 104 5.31 3.72 -30.54
CA GLY A 104 4.74 3.98 -29.23
C GLY A 104 4.27 2.74 -28.48
N LEU A 105 4.87 1.57 -28.72
CA LEU A 105 4.55 0.36 -27.95
C LEU A 105 4.71 0.59 -26.44
N ALA A 106 5.74 1.32 -26.00
CA ALA A 106 5.93 1.65 -24.59
C ALA A 106 4.78 2.48 -23.98
N LEU A 107 4.17 3.37 -24.77
CA LEU A 107 2.97 4.11 -24.36
C LEU A 107 1.78 3.15 -24.22
N LEU A 108 1.63 2.20 -25.14
CA LEU A 108 0.56 1.19 -25.05
C LEU A 108 0.75 0.29 -23.82
N THR A 109 1.97 -0.19 -23.57
CA THR A 109 2.31 -0.99 -22.37
C THR A 109 1.99 -0.22 -21.09
N HIS A 110 2.27 1.09 -21.06
CA HIS A 110 1.92 1.96 -19.92
C HIS A 110 0.41 2.06 -19.68
N ARG A 111 -0.39 2.22 -20.74
CA ARG A 111 -1.85 2.26 -20.61
C ARG A 111 -2.42 0.90 -20.20
N LEU A 112 -1.84 -0.18 -20.71
CA LEU A 112 -2.27 -1.54 -20.38
C LEU A 112 -2.04 -1.88 -18.91
N ILE A 113 -0.88 -1.56 -18.34
CA ILE A 113 -0.63 -1.78 -16.91
C ILE A 113 -1.60 -0.97 -16.02
N GLU A 114 -2.06 0.20 -16.49
CA GLU A 114 -3.11 0.98 -15.83
C GLU A 114 -4.49 0.34 -15.93
N ILE A 115 -4.90 -0.04 -17.13
CA ILE A 115 -6.23 -0.63 -17.39
C ILE A 115 -6.39 -1.96 -16.65
N GLU A 116 -5.35 -2.79 -16.64
CA GLU A 116 -5.37 -4.15 -16.08
C GLU A 116 -5.03 -4.17 -14.58
N ASN A 117 -4.60 -3.04 -14.01
CA ASN A 117 -4.21 -2.91 -12.61
C ASN A 117 -3.19 -3.96 -12.13
N SER A 118 -2.21 -4.28 -12.99
CA SER A 118 -1.14 -5.25 -12.74
C SER A 118 0.05 -4.60 -12.03
N ASP A 119 0.84 -5.38 -11.30
CA ASP A 119 2.07 -4.90 -10.66
C ASP A 119 3.21 -4.78 -11.68
N VAL A 120 3.26 -5.72 -12.63
CA VAL A 120 4.20 -5.76 -13.75
C VAL A 120 3.45 -6.11 -15.03
N PHE A 121 3.83 -5.52 -16.16
CA PHE A 121 3.20 -5.78 -17.46
C PHE A 121 4.25 -5.94 -18.55
N PHE A 122 4.12 -6.99 -19.37
CA PHE A 122 4.90 -7.19 -20.59
C PHE A 122 4.02 -7.22 -21.83
N THR A 123 4.39 -6.46 -22.85
CA THR A 123 3.81 -6.59 -24.19
C THR A 123 4.81 -7.24 -25.12
N ILE A 124 4.39 -8.30 -25.81
CA ILE A 124 5.19 -9.06 -26.78
C ILE A 124 4.54 -8.90 -28.16
N VAL A 125 5.10 -8.04 -29.00
CA VAL A 125 4.47 -7.68 -30.28
C VAL A 125 5.37 -8.03 -31.45
N LYS A 126 4.89 -8.93 -32.30
CA LYS A 126 5.54 -9.22 -33.59
C LYS A 126 5.12 -8.15 -34.60
N MET A 127 6.11 -7.40 -35.08
CA MET A 127 5.95 -6.40 -36.14
C MET A 127 6.90 -6.74 -37.27
N VAL A 128 6.35 -7.05 -38.44
CA VAL A 128 7.14 -7.52 -39.59
C VAL A 128 7.90 -8.81 -39.20
N GLU A 129 9.22 -8.81 -39.20
CA GLU A 129 10.07 -9.98 -38.88
C GLU A 129 10.63 -9.98 -37.46
N ARG A 130 10.34 -8.94 -36.66
CA ARG A 130 10.94 -8.76 -35.33
C ARG A 130 9.88 -8.79 -34.25
N ILE A 131 10.24 -9.35 -33.09
CA ILE A 131 9.40 -9.31 -31.90
C ILE A 131 9.93 -8.24 -30.95
N TYR A 132 9.08 -7.29 -30.62
CA TYR A 132 9.35 -6.23 -29.67
C TYR A 132 8.76 -6.61 -28.32
N VAL A 133 9.59 -6.61 -27.29
CA VAL A 133 9.17 -6.83 -25.90
C VAL A 133 9.33 -5.51 -25.17
N VAL A 134 8.29 -5.07 -24.49
CA VAL A 134 8.37 -3.92 -23.57
C VAL A 134 7.83 -4.36 -22.23
N GLY A 135 8.60 -4.10 -21.18
CA GLY A 135 8.26 -4.40 -19.80
C GLY A 135 8.11 -3.11 -18.99
N ARG A 136 7.11 -3.08 -18.11
CA ARG A 136 6.98 -2.06 -17.07
C ARG A 136 6.68 -2.69 -15.73
N SER A 137 7.27 -2.14 -14.66
CA SER A 137 7.03 -2.53 -13.28
C SER A 137 6.61 -1.32 -12.45
N ARG A 138 5.62 -1.51 -11.57
CA ARG A 138 5.18 -0.54 -10.56
C ARG A 138 5.78 -0.80 -9.18
N ILE A 139 6.54 -1.88 -9.04
CA ILE A 139 7.05 -2.37 -7.77
C ILE A 139 8.56 -2.58 -7.83
N ASN A 140 9.22 -2.46 -6.68
CA ASN A 140 10.68 -2.56 -6.57
C ASN A 140 11.20 -4.00 -6.46
N SER A 141 10.33 -5.01 -6.47
CA SER A 141 10.72 -6.42 -6.41
C SER A 141 10.91 -7.07 -7.78
N VAL A 142 10.65 -6.33 -8.86
CA VAL A 142 10.84 -6.80 -10.24
C VAL A 142 11.58 -5.74 -11.04
N ASP A 143 12.86 -5.99 -11.30
CA ASP A 143 13.69 -5.19 -12.20
C ASP A 143 13.47 -5.65 -13.65
N VAL A 144 12.73 -4.85 -14.42
CA VAL A 144 12.43 -5.19 -15.82
C VAL A 144 13.62 -4.99 -16.75
N ASP A 145 14.61 -4.17 -16.37
CA ASP A 145 15.85 -3.99 -17.13
C ASP A 145 16.70 -5.25 -17.05
N GLU A 146 16.90 -5.81 -15.85
CA GLU A 146 17.60 -7.09 -15.69
C GLU A 146 16.94 -8.23 -16.45
N ILE A 147 15.60 -8.30 -16.42
CA ILE A 147 14.83 -9.34 -17.14
C ILE A 147 15.03 -9.22 -18.65
N LEU A 148 14.92 -8.00 -19.21
CA LEU A 148 14.99 -7.81 -20.66
C LEU A 148 16.42 -7.79 -21.20
N LYS A 149 17.44 -7.55 -20.37
CA LYS A 149 18.85 -7.78 -20.72
C LYS A 149 19.14 -9.22 -21.11
N GLU A 150 18.49 -10.21 -20.50
CA GLU A 150 18.60 -11.63 -20.91
C GLU A 150 18.00 -11.93 -22.29
N LEU A 151 17.19 -11.00 -22.81
CA LEU A 151 16.65 -11.03 -24.17
C LEU A 151 17.42 -10.12 -25.14
N GLY A 152 18.59 -9.60 -24.72
CA GLY A 152 19.40 -8.67 -25.52
C GLY A 152 18.86 -7.23 -25.55
N GLY A 153 17.99 -6.88 -24.61
CA GLY A 153 17.43 -5.54 -24.44
C GLY A 153 18.11 -4.71 -23.35
N GLY A 154 17.38 -3.70 -22.88
CA GLY A 154 17.77 -2.88 -21.75
C GLY A 154 16.83 -1.68 -21.52
N GLY A 155 17.11 -0.91 -20.47
CA GLY A 155 16.40 0.30 -20.10
C GLY A 155 16.69 0.72 -18.67
N HIS A 156 15.64 0.87 -17.88
CA HIS A 156 15.67 1.22 -16.46
C HIS A 156 14.90 0.19 -15.64
N PHE A 157 15.17 0.18 -14.33
CA PHE A 157 14.55 -0.70 -13.34
C PHE A 157 13.03 -0.90 -13.53
N GLN A 158 12.30 0.19 -13.81
CA GLN A 158 10.83 0.19 -13.93
C GLN A 158 10.33 0.10 -15.38
N ALA A 159 11.18 0.32 -16.38
CA ALA A 159 10.78 0.33 -17.79
C ALA A 159 11.95 -0.06 -18.70
N ALA A 160 11.78 -1.11 -19.48
CA ALA A 160 12.80 -1.61 -20.38
C ALA A 160 12.20 -2.18 -21.67
N SER A 161 13.03 -2.39 -22.68
CA SER A 161 12.62 -2.99 -23.95
C SER A 161 13.68 -3.92 -24.53
N ALA A 162 13.24 -4.91 -25.31
CA ALA A 162 14.10 -5.82 -26.05
C ALA A 162 13.55 -6.06 -27.46
N VAL A 163 14.44 -6.37 -28.41
CA VAL A 163 14.07 -6.77 -29.77
C VAL A 163 14.66 -8.14 -30.04
N VAL A 164 13.79 -9.10 -30.32
CA VAL A 164 14.14 -10.51 -30.50
C VAL A 164 13.83 -10.93 -31.93
N LYS A 165 14.69 -11.80 -32.48
CA LYS A 165 14.54 -12.42 -33.81
C LYS A 165 14.44 -13.94 -33.65
N ASP A 166 13.96 -14.60 -34.71
CA ASP A 166 14.03 -16.06 -34.87
C ASP A 166 13.33 -16.88 -33.78
N LEU A 167 12.29 -16.31 -33.16
CA LEU A 167 11.39 -17.00 -32.22
C LEU A 167 9.94 -16.74 -32.59
N SER A 168 9.07 -17.67 -32.24
CA SER A 168 7.62 -17.43 -32.20
C SER A 168 7.22 -16.63 -30.95
N LEU A 169 6.03 -16.02 -30.98
CA LEU A 169 5.47 -15.30 -29.83
C LEU A 169 5.32 -16.22 -28.60
N ASP A 170 4.97 -17.50 -28.82
CA ASP A 170 4.75 -18.47 -27.74
C ASP A 170 6.05 -18.98 -27.13
N GLU A 171 7.09 -19.19 -27.95
CA GLU A 171 8.43 -19.56 -27.44
C GLU A 171 9.03 -18.42 -26.61
N LEU A 172 8.87 -17.18 -27.06
CA LEU A 172 9.38 -16.02 -26.34
C LEU A 172 8.63 -15.78 -25.02
N GLU A 173 7.31 -15.96 -25.00
CA GLU A 173 6.51 -15.91 -23.77
C GLU A 173 6.99 -16.96 -22.75
N LYS A 174 7.16 -18.22 -23.18
CA LYS A 174 7.68 -19.29 -22.30
C LYS A 174 9.08 -18.96 -21.78
N LYS A 175 9.96 -18.44 -22.63
CA LYS A 175 11.31 -18.02 -22.22
C LYS A 175 11.24 -16.89 -21.19
N LEU A 176 10.38 -15.89 -21.40
CA LEU A 176 10.19 -14.78 -20.47
C LEU A 176 9.68 -15.26 -19.10
N ILE A 177 8.71 -16.18 -19.08
CA ILE A 177 8.22 -16.80 -17.84
C ILE A 177 9.36 -17.50 -17.09
N GLY A 178 10.20 -18.28 -17.78
CA GLY A 178 11.36 -18.93 -17.15
C GLY A 178 12.43 -17.95 -16.63
N ILE A 179 12.58 -16.77 -17.24
CA ILE A 179 13.43 -15.70 -16.70
C ILE A 179 12.81 -15.12 -15.43
N LEU A 180 11.50 -14.83 -15.45
CA LEU A 180 10.78 -14.28 -14.30
C LEU A 180 10.85 -15.21 -13.08
N GLU A 181 10.64 -16.51 -13.25
CA GLU A 181 10.72 -17.47 -12.14
C GLU A 181 12.09 -17.44 -11.43
N ARG A 182 13.17 -17.20 -12.19
CA ARG A 182 14.54 -17.10 -11.63
C ARG A 182 14.83 -15.73 -11.03
N LYS A 183 14.44 -14.64 -11.71
CA LYS A 183 14.87 -13.27 -11.42
C LYS A 183 13.93 -12.49 -10.49
N VAL A 184 12.65 -12.84 -10.46
CA VAL A 184 11.70 -12.18 -9.55
C VAL A 184 12.08 -12.53 -8.12
N GLU A 185 12.33 -11.51 -7.30
CA GLU A 185 12.50 -11.70 -5.87
C GLU A 185 11.12 -11.83 -5.23
N VAL A 186 11.01 -12.69 -4.21
CA VAL A 186 9.80 -12.69 -3.38
C VAL A 186 9.72 -11.29 -2.78
N GLY A 187 8.59 -10.61 -2.97
CA GLY A 187 8.38 -9.28 -2.43
C GLY A 187 8.36 -9.28 -0.90
N ILE A 188 7.46 -8.50 -0.32
CA ILE A 188 7.32 -8.46 1.14
C ILE A 188 6.77 -9.82 1.61
N VAL A 189 7.49 -10.48 2.51
CA VAL A 189 7.07 -11.76 3.12
C VAL A 189 6.67 -11.58 4.58
N ALA A 190 6.05 -12.62 5.15
CA ALA A 190 5.64 -12.68 6.55
C ALA A 190 6.73 -12.17 7.51
N LYS A 191 7.99 -12.60 7.32
CA LYS A 191 9.12 -12.17 8.15
C LYS A 191 9.34 -10.65 8.16
N ASN A 192 9.04 -9.95 7.07
CA ASN A 192 9.26 -8.50 6.97
C ASN A 192 8.22 -7.68 7.74
N ILE A 193 7.02 -8.24 7.94
CA ILE A 193 5.87 -7.50 8.52
C ILE A 193 5.37 -8.07 9.85
N MET A 194 5.85 -9.25 10.26
CA MET A 194 5.43 -9.88 11.50
C MET A 194 5.92 -9.10 12.72
N SER A 195 5.08 -9.08 13.75
CA SER A 195 5.48 -8.65 15.08
C SER A 195 6.05 -9.82 15.88
N SER A 196 7.15 -9.56 16.59
CA SER A 196 7.83 -10.51 17.48
C SER A 196 8.46 -9.74 18.65
N PRO A 197 8.57 -10.30 19.87
CA PRO A 197 8.08 -11.62 20.29
C PRO A 197 6.56 -11.66 20.51
N VAL A 198 5.95 -12.82 20.24
CA VAL A 198 4.51 -13.05 20.49
C VAL A 198 4.28 -13.43 21.94
N LYS A 199 3.30 -12.81 22.61
CA LYS A 199 2.87 -13.25 23.93
C LYS A 199 2.07 -14.54 23.79
N THR A 200 2.37 -15.53 24.61
CA THR A 200 1.77 -16.87 24.56
C THR A 200 1.39 -17.34 25.97
N VAL A 201 0.62 -18.42 26.04
CA VAL A 201 0.39 -19.20 27.25
C VAL A 201 0.73 -20.66 27.00
N ASN A 202 1.08 -21.40 28.06
CA ASN A 202 1.33 -22.84 27.95
C ASN A 202 0.01 -23.63 27.92
N THR A 203 0.00 -24.82 27.30
CA THR A 203 -1.13 -25.78 27.33
C THR A 203 -1.59 -26.12 28.75
N SER A 204 -0.66 -26.12 29.71
CA SER A 204 -0.91 -26.36 31.15
C SER A 204 -1.33 -25.12 31.95
N ALA A 205 -1.42 -23.94 31.33
CA ALA A 205 -1.88 -22.74 32.02
C ALA A 205 -3.37 -22.84 32.38
N SER A 206 -3.78 -22.18 33.47
CA SER A 206 -5.19 -22.13 33.85
C SER A 206 -5.97 -21.06 33.06
N ILE A 207 -7.29 -21.22 32.95
CA ILE A 207 -8.19 -20.20 32.39
C ILE A 207 -8.07 -18.87 33.15
N GLU A 208 -7.92 -18.90 34.47
CA GLU A 208 -7.78 -17.71 35.29
C GLU A 208 -6.47 -16.96 35.05
N GLU A 209 -5.36 -17.68 34.96
CA GLU A 209 -4.06 -17.10 34.61
C GLU A 209 -4.10 -16.48 33.21
N THR A 210 -4.67 -17.20 32.25
CA THR A 210 -4.83 -16.74 30.86
C THR A 210 -5.66 -15.46 30.79
N LYS A 211 -6.75 -15.37 31.57
CA LYS A 211 -7.55 -14.15 31.68
C LYS A 211 -6.71 -12.96 32.14
N LYS A 212 -5.86 -13.15 33.16
CA LYS A 212 -4.99 -12.09 33.67
C LYS A 212 -4.00 -11.61 32.61
N ILE A 213 -3.43 -12.54 31.83
CA ILE A 213 -2.50 -12.22 30.74
C ILE A 213 -3.23 -11.44 29.64
N LEU A 214 -4.38 -11.91 29.17
CA LEU A 214 -5.18 -11.24 28.14
C LEU A 214 -5.56 -9.82 28.56
N LEU A 215 -6.02 -9.62 29.81
CA LEU A 215 -6.37 -8.30 30.34
C LEU A 215 -5.15 -7.38 30.46
N ARG A 216 -4.02 -7.89 30.98
CA ARG A 216 -2.80 -7.11 31.19
C ARG A 216 -2.24 -6.52 29.90
N TYR A 217 -2.33 -7.27 28.81
CA TYR A 217 -1.79 -6.85 27.50
C TYR A 217 -2.87 -6.31 26.55
N GLY A 218 -4.14 -6.28 26.96
CA GLY A 218 -5.24 -5.81 26.11
C GLY A 218 -5.42 -6.69 24.87
N HIS A 219 -5.23 -8.00 24.99
CA HIS A 219 -5.37 -8.94 23.89
C HIS A 219 -6.73 -9.64 23.94
N ASN A 220 -7.42 -9.71 22.81
CA ASN A 220 -8.68 -10.46 22.67
C ASN A 220 -8.46 -11.96 22.41
N GLY A 221 -7.23 -12.37 22.15
CA GLY A 221 -6.85 -13.77 22.01
C GLY A 221 -5.34 -13.93 22.06
N ILE A 222 -4.90 -15.11 22.49
CA ILE A 222 -3.50 -15.42 22.76
C ILE A 222 -3.16 -16.83 22.24
N PRO A 223 -2.03 -17.02 21.55
CA PRO A 223 -1.57 -18.34 21.13
C PRO A 223 -1.23 -19.22 22.34
N VAL A 224 -1.60 -20.48 22.23
CA VAL A 224 -1.29 -21.53 23.19
C VAL A 224 -0.17 -22.38 22.62
N VAL A 225 0.91 -22.53 23.38
CA VAL A 225 2.12 -23.24 22.97
C VAL A 225 2.50 -24.32 23.96
N GLU A 226 3.27 -25.29 23.51
CA GLU A 226 3.91 -26.32 24.33
C GLU A 226 5.33 -26.48 23.81
N GLU A 227 6.33 -26.27 24.68
CA GLU A 227 7.75 -26.29 24.28
C GLU A 227 8.10 -25.37 23.08
N GLY A 228 7.33 -24.29 22.89
CA GLY A 228 7.48 -23.34 21.79
C GLY A 228 6.74 -23.73 20.50
N GLU A 229 6.22 -24.95 20.41
CA GLU A 229 5.34 -25.38 19.32
C GLU A 229 3.95 -24.78 19.48
N LEU A 230 3.36 -24.37 18.37
CA LEU A 230 2.01 -23.82 18.34
C LEU A 230 0.96 -24.95 18.42
N LYS A 231 0.18 -24.97 19.51
CA LYS A 231 -0.84 -26.02 19.77
C LYS A 231 -2.27 -25.53 19.61
N GLY A 232 -2.52 -24.24 19.85
CA GLY A 232 -3.87 -23.69 19.76
C GLY A 232 -3.90 -22.17 19.83
N ILE A 233 -5.12 -21.62 19.81
CA ILE A 233 -5.40 -20.24 20.18
C ILE A 233 -6.57 -20.23 21.16
N ILE A 234 -6.51 -19.34 22.16
CA ILE A 234 -7.64 -19.10 23.04
C ILE A 234 -7.98 -17.61 23.08
N THR A 235 -9.26 -17.31 23.00
CA THR A 235 -9.83 -15.96 22.96
C THR A 235 -10.41 -15.56 24.32
N MET A 236 -10.57 -14.26 24.52
CA MET A 236 -11.24 -13.71 25.69
C MET A 236 -12.68 -14.23 25.82
N GLN A 237 -13.35 -14.54 24.70
CA GLN A 237 -14.69 -15.09 24.70
C GLN A 237 -14.73 -16.50 25.32
N GLU A 238 -13.84 -17.39 24.89
CA GLU A 238 -13.73 -18.75 25.46
C GLU A 238 -13.35 -18.72 26.93
N VAL A 239 -12.39 -17.86 27.30
CA VAL A 239 -11.97 -17.64 28.69
C VAL A 239 -13.12 -17.14 29.57
N ASN A 240 -13.91 -16.18 29.09
CA ASN A 240 -15.05 -15.66 29.85
C ASN A 240 -16.17 -16.69 29.99
N ARG A 241 -16.46 -17.45 28.92
CA ARG A 241 -17.45 -18.54 28.95
C ARG A 241 -17.04 -19.61 29.97
N ALA A 242 -15.78 -20.08 29.93
CA ALA A 242 -15.28 -21.05 30.89
C ALA A 242 -15.37 -20.51 32.34
N LYS A 243 -15.01 -19.24 32.58
CA LYS A 243 -15.16 -18.62 33.91
C LYS A 243 -16.60 -18.52 34.40
N GLN A 244 -17.56 -18.20 33.53
CA GLN A 244 -18.98 -18.14 33.90
C GLN A 244 -19.52 -19.48 34.40
N HIS A 245 -18.95 -20.59 33.93
CA HIS A 245 -19.28 -21.94 34.37
C HIS A 245 -18.41 -22.44 35.55
N GLY A 246 -17.64 -21.57 36.20
CA GLY A 246 -16.79 -21.94 37.35
C GLY A 246 -15.49 -22.68 36.98
N LEU A 247 -15.13 -22.76 35.70
CA LEU A 247 -14.00 -23.55 35.18
C LEU A 247 -12.68 -22.75 35.20
N GLY A 248 -12.52 -21.81 36.13
CA GLY A 248 -11.36 -20.91 36.18
C GLY A 248 -10.03 -21.63 36.43
N LYS A 249 -10.06 -22.76 37.16
CA LYS A 249 -8.89 -23.59 37.47
C LYS A 249 -8.57 -24.63 36.41
N GLU A 250 -9.47 -24.84 35.45
CA GLU A 250 -9.23 -25.79 34.36
C GLU A 250 -8.13 -25.31 33.41
N LEU A 251 -7.54 -26.27 32.70
CA LEU A 251 -6.45 -26.02 31.76
C LEU A 251 -6.97 -25.41 30.46
N VAL A 252 -6.20 -24.47 29.91
CA VAL A 252 -6.45 -23.83 28.61
C VAL A 252 -6.55 -24.85 27.49
N SER A 253 -5.75 -25.92 27.54
CA SER A 253 -5.74 -26.98 26.52
C SER A 253 -7.11 -27.63 26.28
N LYS A 254 -8.03 -27.58 27.26
CA LYS A 254 -9.40 -28.11 27.13
C LYS A 254 -10.37 -27.19 26.40
N TYR A 255 -10.04 -25.89 26.29
CA TYR A 255 -10.95 -24.86 25.76
C TYR A 255 -10.37 -24.07 24.58
N MET A 256 -9.11 -24.28 24.25
CA MET A 256 -8.48 -23.66 23.08
C MET A 256 -9.04 -24.24 21.78
N SER A 257 -8.99 -23.44 20.71
CA SER A 257 -9.19 -23.95 19.36
C SER A 257 -7.87 -24.46 18.79
N ASN A 258 -7.91 -25.67 18.22
CA ASN A 258 -6.77 -26.32 17.57
C ASN A 258 -6.76 -26.07 16.05
N GLN A 259 -7.81 -25.45 15.50
CA GLN A 259 -7.89 -25.09 14.09
C GLN A 259 -7.20 -23.75 13.88
N ILE A 260 -5.89 -23.81 13.60
CA ILE A 260 -5.04 -22.64 13.53
C ILE A 260 -4.68 -22.36 12.08
N ILE A 261 -5.07 -21.19 11.60
CA ILE A 261 -4.62 -20.69 10.31
C ILE A 261 -3.30 -19.94 10.53
N SER A 262 -2.21 -20.56 10.09
CA SER A 262 -0.84 -20.05 10.22
C SER A 262 -0.12 -19.99 8.88
N VAL A 263 0.90 -19.14 8.81
CA VAL A 263 1.74 -18.93 7.64
C VAL A 263 3.21 -19.19 7.95
N LYS A 264 4.04 -19.38 6.93
CA LYS A 264 5.49 -19.57 7.07
C LYS A 264 6.22 -18.24 6.95
N LEU A 265 7.46 -18.19 7.44
CA LEU A 265 8.33 -16.99 7.38
C LEU A 265 8.47 -16.37 5.98
N LYS A 266 8.42 -17.21 4.94
CA LYS A 266 8.57 -16.81 3.53
C LYS A 266 7.24 -16.67 2.79
N THR A 267 6.10 -16.82 3.47
CA THR A 267 4.78 -16.64 2.84
C THR A 267 4.66 -15.18 2.34
N PRO A 268 4.34 -14.94 1.06
CA PRO A 268 4.16 -13.60 0.50
C PRO A 268 3.03 -12.81 1.17
N LEU A 269 3.16 -11.49 1.18
CA LEU A 269 2.16 -10.57 1.72
C LEU A 269 0.79 -10.75 1.06
N THR A 270 0.75 -10.94 -0.25
CA THR A 270 -0.47 -11.14 -1.03
C THR A 270 -1.20 -12.41 -0.63
N GLU A 271 -0.49 -13.52 -0.46
CA GLU A 271 -1.05 -14.77 0.05
C GLU A 271 -1.59 -14.61 1.48
N ILE A 272 -0.90 -13.84 2.34
CA ILE A 272 -1.39 -13.51 3.69
C ILE A 272 -2.69 -12.70 3.62
N GLN A 273 -2.78 -11.71 2.72
CA GLN A 273 -3.98 -10.89 2.53
C GLN A 273 -5.17 -11.73 2.06
N GLU A 274 -4.97 -12.57 1.04
CA GLU A 274 -6.00 -13.48 0.53
C GLU A 274 -6.48 -14.44 1.61
N LEU A 275 -5.56 -15.02 2.38
CA LEU A 275 -5.89 -15.89 3.50
C LEU A 275 -6.70 -15.12 4.57
N MET A 276 -6.34 -13.89 4.90
CA MET A 276 -7.14 -13.08 5.85
C MET A 276 -8.55 -12.75 5.35
N ILE A 277 -8.74 -12.60 4.04
CA ILE A 277 -10.03 -12.31 3.41
C ILE A 277 -10.87 -13.59 3.33
N ASN A 278 -10.31 -14.66 2.75
CA ASN A 278 -11.01 -15.91 2.47
C ASN A 278 -11.50 -16.62 3.73
N TYR A 279 -10.72 -16.52 4.82
CA TYR A 279 -11.08 -17.10 6.11
C TYR A 279 -11.69 -16.09 7.09
N ASP A 280 -11.91 -14.84 6.66
CA ASP A 280 -12.34 -13.70 7.49
C ASP A 280 -11.63 -13.60 8.85
N ILE A 281 -10.30 -13.70 8.83
CA ILE A 281 -9.48 -13.59 10.04
C ILE A 281 -8.81 -12.22 10.13
N GLY A 282 -8.78 -11.67 11.35
CA GLY A 282 -8.12 -10.39 11.64
C GLY A 282 -6.62 -10.49 11.90
N ARG A 283 -6.10 -11.71 12.07
CA ARG A 283 -4.71 -12.01 12.41
C ARG A 283 -4.33 -13.44 12.00
N THR A 284 -3.06 -13.66 11.69
CA THR A 284 -2.49 -15.00 11.45
C THR A 284 -1.18 -15.16 12.22
N LEU A 285 -0.85 -16.40 12.56
CA LEU A 285 0.37 -16.75 13.29
C LEU A 285 1.45 -17.18 12.31
N VAL A 286 2.70 -16.77 12.58
CA VAL A 286 3.86 -17.12 11.75
C VAL A 286 4.64 -18.21 12.47
N VAL A 287 4.85 -19.34 11.78
CA VAL A 287 5.61 -20.47 12.29
C VAL A 287 6.85 -20.76 11.44
N ASN A 288 7.87 -21.34 12.06
CA ASN A 288 9.06 -21.81 11.33
C ASN A 288 8.83 -23.21 10.71
N GLN A 289 9.90 -23.84 10.21
CA GLN A 289 9.86 -25.19 9.64
C GLN A 289 9.55 -26.27 10.70
N GLU A 290 10.00 -26.07 11.94
CA GLU A 290 9.74 -26.94 13.11
C GLU A 290 8.38 -26.66 13.78
N ASN A 291 7.47 -25.92 13.13
CA ASN A 291 6.16 -25.54 13.69
C ASN A 291 6.22 -24.70 14.99
N LYS A 292 7.37 -24.08 15.30
CA LYS A 292 7.51 -23.15 16.42
C LYS A 292 6.95 -21.79 16.06
N LEU A 293 6.23 -21.19 17.00
CA LEU A 293 5.68 -19.85 16.84
C LEU A 293 6.80 -18.80 16.87
N VAL A 294 6.94 -18.03 15.80
CA VAL A 294 8.01 -17.02 15.65
C VAL A 294 7.49 -15.60 15.47
N GLY A 295 6.22 -15.43 15.08
CA GLY A 295 5.62 -14.11 14.88
C GLY A 295 4.10 -14.13 14.79
N ILE A 296 3.52 -12.93 14.72
CA ILE A 296 2.09 -12.71 14.48
C ILE A 296 1.94 -11.57 13.47
N ILE A 297 0.96 -11.68 12.58
CA ILE A 297 0.59 -10.64 11.63
C ILE A 297 -0.88 -10.29 11.84
N THR A 298 -1.19 -9.01 11.96
CA THR A 298 -2.55 -8.48 12.10
C THR A 298 -2.93 -7.63 10.88
N ARG A 299 -4.24 -7.39 10.66
CA ARG A 299 -4.71 -6.43 9.62
C ARG A 299 -4.00 -5.08 9.74
N THR A 300 -3.72 -4.61 10.95
CA THR A 300 -2.97 -3.36 11.19
C THR A 300 -1.54 -3.40 10.64
N ASP A 301 -0.88 -4.55 10.68
CA ASP A 301 0.48 -4.71 10.14
C ASP A 301 0.45 -4.68 8.62
N LEU A 302 -0.60 -5.25 8.00
CA LEU A 302 -0.85 -5.13 6.55
C LEU A 302 -1.07 -3.67 6.14
N ILE A 303 -1.96 -2.95 6.83
CA ILE A 303 -2.26 -1.55 6.51
C ILE A 303 -1.01 -0.67 6.72
N ARG A 304 -0.23 -0.89 7.78
CA ARG A 304 1.03 -0.15 7.99
C ARG A 304 2.02 -0.31 6.84
N ASN A 305 2.07 -1.50 6.26
CA ASN A 305 2.94 -1.74 5.12
C ASN A 305 2.45 -1.04 3.85
N LEU A 306 1.12 -0.93 3.66
CA LEU A 306 0.52 -0.23 2.51
C LEU A 306 0.68 1.29 2.56
N TYR A 307 0.61 1.90 3.76
CA TYR A 307 0.60 3.36 3.93
C TYR A 307 1.91 3.95 4.50
N GLY A 308 2.93 3.12 4.75
CA GLY A 308 4.21 3.54 5.33
C GLY A 308 4.16 3.75 6.85
N GLU A 309 5.31 3.57 7.52
CA GLU A 309 5.42 3.59 9.00
C GLU A 309 4.99 4.92 9.67
N GLY A 310 4.84 6.00 8.90
CA GLY A 310 4.53 7.34 9.41
C GLY A 310 3.06 7.62 9.74
N HIS A 311 2.10 6.80 9.31
CA HIS A 311 0.68 7.15 9.36
C HIS A 311 -0.20 6.31 10.29
N ILE A 312 0.32 5.25 10.91
CA ILE A 312 -0.50 4.33 11.73
C ILE A 312 0.23 3.99 13.05
N PRO A 313 -0.31 4.40 14.21
CA PRO A 313 0.30 4.12 15.51
C PRO A 313 0.53 2.62 15.76
N LYS A 314 1.62 2.28 16.46
CA LYS A 314 2.02 0.88 16.72
C LYS A 314 1.05 0.01 17.56
N ARG A 315 -0.16 0.48 17.87
CA ARG A 315 -1.05 -0.10 18.90
C ARG A 315 -2.53 -0.12 18.54
N SER A 316 -2.89 -0.46 17.31
CA SER A 316 -4.30 -0.61 16.94
C SER A 316 -4.85 -1.94 17.48
N PHE A 317 -5.25 -1.93 18.75
CA PHE A 317 -6.45 -2.54 19.34
C PHE A 317 -6.39 -2.44 20.88
N SER A 318 -6.08 -1.26 21.40
CA SER A 318 -6.52 -0.89 22.73
C SER A 318 -7.87 -0.19 22.58
N THR A 319 -8.93 -0.74 23.18
CA THR A 319 -10.21 -0.03 23.42
C THR A 319 -10.04 1.20 24.33
N TYR A 320 -8.82 1.45 24.80
CA TYR A 320 -8.40 2.68 25.48
C TYR A 320 -7.41 3.46 24.62
N ILE A 321 -7.76 4.69 24.27
CA ILE A 321 -6.79 5.69 23.83
C ILE A 321 -5.97 6.06 25.07
N LYS A 322 -4.81 5.41 25.27
CA LYS A 322 -3.75 6.04 26.06
C LYS A 322 -3.03 6.99 25.12
N THR A 323 -3.59 8.19 24.94
CA THR A 323 -3.14 9.19 23.99
C THR A 323 -1.66 9.44 24.19
N SER A 324 -0.88 9.14 23.16
CA SER A 324 0.53 9.44 23.07
C SER A 324 0.70 10.95 22.88
N SER A 325 0.61 11.71 23.97
CA SER A 325 1.48 12.84 24.32
C SER A 325 0.76 13.76 25.32
N LYS A 326 1.41 14.04 26.46
CA LYS A 326 0.98 15.16 27.34
C LYS A 326 1.01 16.51 26.60
N ILE A 327 1.74 16.59 25.49
CA ILE A 327 2.00 17.81 24.71
C ILE A 327 0.81 18.15 23.80
N GLU A 328 0.22 17.19 23.08
CA GLU A 328 -0.95 17.44 22.22
C GLU A 328 -2.19 17.77 23.04
N ARG A 329 -2.37 17.12 24.20
CA ARG A 329 -3.51 17.40 25.10
C ARG A 329 -3.46 18.83 25.63
N LYS A 330 -2.27 19.35 25.94
CA LYS A 330 -2.09 20.73 26.40
C LYS A 330 -2.47 21.74 25.32
N ARG A 331 -2.00 21.52 24.08
CA ARG A 331 -2.33 22.40 22.94
C ARG A 331 -3.82 22.41 22.62
N GLN A 332 -4.51 21.27 22.72
CA GLN A 332 -5.96 21.19 22.48
C GLN A 332 -6.76 21.91 23.57
N ILE A 333 -6.36 21.78 24.84
CA ILE A 333 -6.97 22.51 25.97
C ILE A 333 -6.79 24.02 25.78
N GLU A 334 -5.59 24.47 25.42
CA GLU A 334 -5.31 25.89 25.14
C GLU A 334 -6.17 26.46 24.00
N LEU A 335 -6.42 25.68 22.94
CA LEU A 335 -7.31 26.09 21.85
C LEU A 335 -8.78 26.20 22.29
N ILE A 336 -9.26 25.24 23.09
CA ILE A 336 -10.62 25.26 23.65
C ILE A 336 -10.81 26.46 24.57
N GLU A 337 -9.83 26.73 25.44
CA GLU A 337 -9.86 27.87 26.37
C GLU A 337 -9.83 29.22 25.64
N LYS A 338 -9.14 29.30 24.50
CA LYS A 338 -9.00 30.51 23.70
C LYS A 338 -10.21 30.82 22.83
N ILE A 339 -10.84 29.80 22.24
CA ILE A 339 -11.85 29.98 21.19
C ILE A 339 -13.28 29.91 21.75
N PHE A 340 -13.54 29.03 22.72
CA PHE A 340 -14.91 28.88 23.24
C PHE A 340 -15.21 29.84 24.40
N PRO A 341 -16.45 30.35 24.53
CA PRO A 341 -16.87 31.09 25.72
C PRO A 341 -16.89 30.18 26.96
N LYS A 342 -16.68 30.74 28.15
CA LYS A 342 -16.69 30.00 29.43
C LYS A 342 -17.92 29.10 29.62
N ARG A 343 -19.09 29.52 29.11
CA ARG A 343 -20.32 28.74 29.17
C ARG A 343 -20.20 27.40 28.42
N VAL A 344 -19.63 27.43 27.22
CA VAL A 344 -19.44 26.24 26.37
C VAL A 344 -18.34 25.35 26.94
N GLN A 345 -17.24 25.94 27.42
CA GLN A 345 -16.18 25.21 28.11
C GLN A 345 -16.72 24.40 29.31
N ASN A 346 -17.60 25.01 30.11
CA ASN A 346 -18.23 24.32 31.26
C ASN A 346 -19.10 23.13 30.82
N ILE A 347 -19.82 23.26 29.70
CA ILE A 347 -20.64 22.17 29.15
C ILE A 347 -19.74 21.03 28.69
N ILE A 348 -18.70 21.32 27.90
CA ILE A 348 -17.74 20.31 27.41
C ILE A 348 -17.08 19.57 28.58
N ASN A 349 -16.63 20.29 29.61
CA ASN A 349 -16.04 19.70 30.81
C ASN A 349 -17.03 18.77 31.52
N LYS A 350 -18.29 19.20 31.68
CA LYS A 350 -19.32 18.40 32.35
C LYS A 350 -19.70 17.15 31.56
N ILE A 351 -19.76 17.23 30.23
CA ILE A 351 -19.97 16.06 29.36
C ILE A 351 -18.78 15.10 29.49
N GLY A 352 -17.55 15.62 29.51
CA GLY A 352 -16.34 14.83 29.75
C GLY A 352 -16.37 14.08 31.09
N GLU A 353 -16.71 14.76 32.19
CA GLU A 353 -16.85 14.15 33.51
C GLU A 353 -17.92 13.04 33.54
N ILE A 354 -19.04 13.23 32.85
CA ILE A 354 -20.10 12.21 32.74
C ILE A 354 -19.61 11.01 31.91
N GLY A 355 -18.92 11.26 30.79
CA GLY A 355 -18.31 10.22 29.97
C GLY A 355 -17.30 9.38 30.75
N ASP A 356 -16.41 10.02 31.49
CA ASP A 356 -15.42 9.35 32.35
C ASP A 356 -16.10 8.48 33.42
N LYS A 357 -17.16 8.98 34.07
CA LYS A 357 -17.95 8.20 35.05
C LYS A 357 -18.63 6.98 34.43
N LEU A 358 -19.12 7.10 33.20
CA LEU A 358 -19.79 6.01 32.48
C LEU A 358 -18.83 5.10 31.72
N ASN A 359 -17.51 5.36 31.80
CA ASN A 359 -16.47 4.71 31.01
C ASN A 359 -16.77 4.72 29.49
N PHE A 360 -17.39 5.82 29.03
CA PHE A 360 -17.75 6.06 27.64
C PHE A 360 -16.89 7.19 27.07
N PRO A 361 -16.14 6.96 25.98
CA PRO A 361 -15.34 8.02 25.39
C PRO A 361 -16.25 9.03 24.68
N VAL A 362 -16.05 10.31 25.01
CA VAL A 362 -16.78 11.44 24.42
C VAL A 362 -15.86 12.14 23.43
N PHE A 363 -16.38 12.46 22.24
CA PHE A 363 -15.66 13.15 21.19
C PHE A 363 -16.46 14.34 20.68
N ILE A 364 -15.77 15.43 20.35
CA ILE A 364 -16.33 16.54 19.58
C ILE A 364 -16.05 16.23 18.11
N VAL A 365 -17.07 16.26 17.26
CA VAL A 365 -16.98 15.96 15.83
C VAL A 365 -17.75 17.01 15.02
N GLY A 366 -17.35 17.25 13.77
CA GLY A 366 -18.02 18.17 12.86
C GLY A 366 -17.25 19.46 12.58
N GLY A 367 -17.92 20.44 11.96
CA GLY A 367 -17.33 21.70 11.52
C GLY A 367 -16.63 22.47 12.65
N VAL A 368 -17.13 22.33 13.86
CA VAL A 368 -16.56 22.92 15.07
C VAL A 368 -15.11 22.50 15.35
N VAL A 369 -14.70 21.27 14.98
CA VAL A 369 -13.32 20.81 15.16
C VAL A 369 -12.39 21.52 14.19
N ARG A 370 -12.84 21.68 12.93
CA ARG A 370 -12.10 22.43 11.91
C ARG A 370 -11.92 23.88 12.35
N ASP A 371 -12.99 24.50 12.83
CA ASP A 371 -12.99 25.91 13.18
C ASP A 371 -12.12 26.18 14.43
N LEU A 372 -12.08 25.23 15.38
CA LEU A 372 -11.14 25.21 16.51
C LEU A 372 -9.66 25.20 16.06
N PHE A 373 -9.31 24.43 15.02
CA PHE A 373 -7.95 24.41 14.48
C PHE A 373 -7.61 25.64 13.64
N LEU A 374 -8.62 26.25 13.00
CA LEU A 374 -8.45 27.46 12.18
C LEU A 374 -8.49 28.76 13.00
N GLY A 375 -8.80 28.69 14.30
CA GLY A 375 -8.92 29.89 15.14
C GLY A 375 -10.17 30.73 14.84
N ILE A 376 -11.18 30.12 14.24
CA ILE A 376 -12.43 30.79 13.85
C ILE A 376 -13.42 30.64 15.00
N GLU A 377 -13.97 31.75 15.47
CA GLU A 377 -15.08 31.73 16.43
C GLU A 377 -16.34 31.22 15.73
N ASN A 378 -16.69 29.96 15.99
CA ASN A 378 -17.96 29.38 15.56
C ASN A 378 -18.65 28.71 16.77
N TYR A 379 -19.93 29.01 16.98
CA TYR A 379 -20.69 28.67 18.17
C TYR A 379 -21.75 27.59 17.94
N ASP A 380 -21.66 26.84 16.84
CA ASP A 380 -22.53 25.69 16.55
C ASP A 380 -22.17 24.45 17.43
N ILE A 381 -22.33 24.58 18.76
CA ILE A 381 -22.20 23.48 19.75
C ILE A 381 -23.51 23.26 20.51
#